data_AF-A0A5U3D101-F1
#
_entry.id   AF-A0A5U3D101-F1
#
_cell.length_a   1.000
_cell.length_b   1.000
_cell.length_c   1.000
_cell.angle_alpha   90.00
_cell.angle_beta   90.00
_cell.angle_gamma   90.00
#
_symmetry.space_group_name_H-M   'P 1'
#
loop_
_entity.id
_entity.type
_entity.pdbx_description
1 polymer ?
#
loop_
_entity_poly.entity_id
_entity_poly.type
_entity_poly.pdbx_seq_one_letter_code
_entity_poly.pdbx_strand_id
1 'polypeptide(L)'
;MRSPLCLPEHFIAVDWSGYPSQEYHILRASLICDGRSIPLLSRLVSSAKQNNLLIQKEFLDELHRRVNPKAKVILITDAGFQSAWFRHIKSLGWDFIGRIRGTVQFCLLHDDERWLKITDVRGKASPEYLGAGWLVRAEYARCSGHFYLHKRETR
;
A
#
# COMPACT_ATOMS: atom_id res chain seq x y z
N MET A 1 -5.20 7.32 -35.81
CA MET A 1 -5.92 8.10 -34.77
C MET A 1 -5.39 7.69 -33.41
N ARG A 2 -4.77 8.61 -32.64
CA ARG A 2 -4.36 8.33 -31.26
C ARG A 2 -5.63 8.38 -30.41
N SER A 3 -5.94 7.28 -29.70
CA SER A 3 -6.99 7.27 -28.67
C SER A 3 -6.83 8.44 -27.70
N PRO A 4 -7.91 8.96 -27.10
CA PRO A 4 -7.80 9.98 -26.06
C PRO A 4 -6.83 9.46 -25.01
N LEU A 5 -5.78 10.24 -24.75
CA LEU A 5 -4.65 9.89 -23.89
C LEU A 5 -5.17 9.54 -22.49
N CYS A 6 -5.47 8.26 -22.27
CA CYS A 6 -5.51 7.70 -20.94
C CYS A 6 -4.08 7.89 -20.41
N LEU A 7 -3.90 8.80 -19.46
CA LEU A 7 -2.58 9.03 -18.87
C LEU A 7 -2.10 7.69 -18.32
N PRO A 8 -0.87 7.25 -18.65
CA PRO A 8 -0.36 5.97 -18.18
C PRO A 8 -0.42 5.94 -16.66
N GLU A 9 -0.82 4.78 -16.11
CA GLU A 9 -0.79 4.56 -14.66
C GLU A 9 0.67 4.55 -14.19
N HIS A 10 0.95 5.30 -13.13
CA HIS A 10 2.28 5.37 -12.54
C HIS A 10 2.30 4.51 -11.27
N PHE A 11 2.96 3.37 -11.36
CA PHE A 11 3.15 2.48 -10.22
C PHE A 11 4.37 2.93 -9.42
N ILE A 12 4.16 3.31 -8.17
CA ILE A 12 5.23 3.73 -7.28
C ILE A 12 5.32 2.72 -6.13
N ALA A 13 6.43 1.99 -6.04
CA ALA A 13 6.70 1.11 -4.91
C ALA A 13 7.25 1.93 -3.73
N VAL A 14 6.69 1.73 -2.53
CA VAL A 14 7.21 2.30 -1.29
C VAL A 14 7.53 1.20 -0.29
N ASP A 15 8.77 1.21 0.20
CA ASP A 15 9.26 0.21 1.16
C ASP A 15 10.26 0.80 2.15
N TRP A 16 10.39 0.13 3.29
CA TRP A 16 11.45 0.36 4.26
C TRP A 16 12.64 -0.55 3.97
N SER A 17 13.83 0.02 3.93
CA SER A 17 15.07 -0.75 3.80
C SER A 17 15.97 -0.50 5.01
N GLY A 18 16.65 -1.55 5.48
CA GLY A 18 17.67 -1.42 6.52
C GLY A 18 18.87 -0.61 6.04
N TYR A 19 19.49 0.14 6.95
CA TYR A 19 20.77 0.81 6.71
C TYR A 19 21.92 0.01 7.35
N PRO A 20 23.14 0.01 6.79
CA PRO A 20 24.24 -0.81 7.30
C PRO A 20 24.56 -0.64 8.78
N SER A 21 24.45 0.57 9.33
CA SER A 21 24.70 0.82 10.76
C SER A 21 23.60 0.29 11.70
N GLN A 22 22.47 -0.19 11.17
CA GLN A 22 21.25 -0.60 11.90
C GLN A 22 20.59 0.50 12.76
N GLU A 23 21.25 1.62 13.00
CA GLU A 23 20.72 2.81 13.68
C GLU A 23 19.68 3.56 12.85
N TYR A 24 19.66 3.29 11.53
CA TYR A 24 18.77 3.94 10.58
C TYR A 24 18.05 2.95 9.68
N HIS A 25 16.95 3.43 9.13
CA HIS A 25 16.23 2.84 8.02
C HIS A 25 16.02 3.90 6.94
N ILE A 26 15.88 3.44 5.69
CA ILE A 26 15.52 4.30 4.57
C ILE A 26 14.07 4.00 4.21
N LEU A 27 13.21 5.02 4.20
CA LEU A 27 11.91 4.99 3.55
C LEU A 27 12.08 5.49 2.11
N ARG A 28 11.76 4.66 1.11
CA ARG A 28 12.00 4.98 -0.30
C ARG A 28 10.76 4.80 -1.14
N ALA A 29 10.52 5.76 -2.04
CA ALA A 29 9.55 5.68 -3.12
C ALA A 29 10.30 5.54 -4.45
N SER A 30 9.92 4.56 -5.27
CA SER A 30 10.51 4.33 -6.59
C SER A 30 9.45 4.09 -7.64
N LEU A 31 9.56 4.77 -8.78
CA LEU A 31 8.74 4.52 -9.96
C LEU A 31 9.12 3.16 -10.56
N ILE A 32 8.13 2.31 -10.79
CA ILE A 32 8.28 1.05 -11.50
C ILE A 32 8.02 1.32 -12.99
N CYS A 33 9.02 1.12 -13.82
CA CYS A 33 8.95 1.39 -15.26
C CYS A 33 9.82 0.38 -16.00
N ASP A 34 9.23 -0.39 -16.93
CA ASP A 34 9.91 -1.34 -17.80
C ASP A 34 10.88 -2.29 -17.07
N GLY A 35 10.42 -2.89 -15.97
CA GLY A 35 11.20 -3.81 -15.15
C GLY A 35 12.30 -3.15 -14.31
N ARG A 36 12.38 -1.81 -14.31
CA ARG A 36 13.32 -1.02 -13.51
C ARG A 36 12.59 -0.31 -12.37
N SER A 37 13.37 -0.01 -11.33
CA SER A 37 12.95 0.80 -10.19
C SER A 37 13.76 2.10 -10.19
N ILE A 38 13.11 3.23 -10.45
CA ILE A 38 13.73 4.56 -10.50
C ILE A 38 13.40 5.30 -9.20
N PRO A 39 14.38 5.59 -8.32
CA PRO A 39 14.11 6.30 -7.06
C PRO A 39 13.55 7.70 -7.32
N LEU A 40 12.44 8.03 -6.66
CA LEU A 40 11.81 9.36 -6.71
C LEU A 40 12.08 10.17 -5.45
N LEU A 41 12.03 9.49 -4.29
CA LEU A 41 12.22 10.09 -2.98
C LEU A 41 12.82 9.05 -2.02
N SER A 42 13.75 9.48 -1.18
CA SER A 42 14.29 8.67 -0.09
C SER A 42 14.45 9.53 1.16
N ARG A 43 14.13 8.96 2.32
CA ARG A 43 14.27 9.62 3.62
C ARG A 43 15.00 8.69 4.57
N LEU A 44 16.10 9.17 5.14
CA LEU A 44 16.80 8.49 6.24
C LEU A 44 16.03 8.75 7.54
N VAL A 45 15.76 7.70 8.29
CA VAL A 45 14.96 7.73 9.52
C VAL A 45 15.67 6.91 10.57
N SER A 46 15.74 7.38 11.82
CA SER A 46 16.29 6.57 12.89
C SER A 46 15.45 5.31 13.09
N SER A 47 16.08 4.18 13.42
CA SER A 47 15.39 2.90 13.61
C SER A 47 14.32 2.95 14.70
N ALA A 48 14.52 3.77 15.74
CA ALA A 48 13.52 4.03 16.78
C ALA A 48 12.21 4.67 16.25
N LYS A 49 12.25 5.27 15.04
CA LYS A 49 11.11 5.88 14.37
C LYS A 49 10.68 5.12 13.11
N GLN A 50 11.18 3.90 12.89
CA GLN A 50 10.68 3.04 11.82
C GLN A 50 9.17 2.85 11.98
N ASN A 51 8.43 2.93 10.88
CA ASN A 51 6.97 2.87 10.86
C ASN A 51 6.23 3.98 11.64
N ASN A 52 6.91 5.07 11.99
CA ASN A 52 6.25 6.22 12.60
C ASN A 52 5.23 6.86 11.63
N LEU A 53 3.97 6.98 12.07
CA LEU A 53 2.85 7.45 11.25
C LEU A 53 3.02 8.89 10.75
N LEU A 54 3.59 9.78 11.56
CA LEU A 54 3.82 11.17 11.16
C LEU A 54 4.87 11.25 10.04
N ILE A 55 5.98 10.53 10.19
CA ILE A 55 7.03 10.47 9.17
C ILE A 55 6.49 9.91 7.86
N GLN A 56 5.70 8.85 7.93
CA GLN A 56 5.04 8.25 6.77
C GLN A 56 4.09 9.23 6.08
N LYS A 57 3.27 9.96 6.84
CA LYS A 57 2.37 10.99 6.30
C LYS A 57 3.15 12.11 5.61
N GLU A 58 4.15 12.68 6.27
CA GLU A 58 4.99 13.74 5.71
C GLU A 58 5.76 13.29 4.46
N PHE A 59 6.16 12.02 4.42
CA PHE A 59 6.82 11.43 3.26
C PHE A 59 5.87 11.35 2.07
N LEU A 60 4.62 10.92 2.28
CA LEU A 60 3.59 10.91 1.22
C LEU A 60 3.22 12.31 0.75
N ASP A 61 3.07 13.28 1.67
CA ASP A 61 2.79 14.67 1.32
C ASP A 61 3.91 15.27 0.46
N GLU A 62 5.17 14.96 0.79
CA GLU A 62 6.32 15.37 -0.01
C GLU A 62 6.36 14.68 -1.38
N LEU A 63 6.11 13.38 -1.44
CA LEU A 63 6.04 12.63 -2.70
C LEU A 63 4.93 13.20 -3.60
N HIS A 64 3.74 13.45 -3.07
CA HIS A 64 2.61 14.02 -3.79
C HIS A 64 2.92 15.38 -4.40
N ARG A 65 3.63 16.26 -3.68
CA ARG A 65 4.07 17.55 -4.21
C ARG A 65 5.07 17.45 -5.37
N ARG A 66 5.80 16.33 -5.49
CA ARG A 66 6.84 16.12 -6.51
C ARG A 66 6.33 15.40 -7.76
N VAL A 67 5.24 14.65 -7.63
CA VAL A 67 4.62 13.93 -8.75
C VAL A 67 3.72 14.87 -9.55
N ASN A 68 3.64 14.66 -10.87
CA ASN A 68 2.74 15.42 -11.73
C ASN A 68 1.28 15.30 -11.22
N PRO A 69 0.59 16.42 -10.90
CA PRO A 69 -0.75 16.38 -10.34
C PRO A 69 -1.81 15.78 -11.29
N LYS A 70 -1.50 15.66 -12.59
CA LYS A 70 -2.38 14.99 -13.56
C LYS A 70 -2.16 13.49 -13.64
N ALA A 71 -1.06 12.96 -13.09
CA ALA A 71 -0.75 11.54 -13.17
C ALA A 71 -1.70 10.70 -12.33
N LYS A 72 -2.17 9.58 -12.89
CA LYS A 72 -2.86 8.54 -12.12
C LYS A 72 -1.80 7.70 -11.41
N VAL A 73 -1.74 7.80 -10.08
CA VAL A 73 -0.72 7.13 -9.26
C VAL A 73 -1.32 5.95 -8.51
N ILE A 74 -0.65 4.80 -8.56
CA ILE A 74 -0.96 3.62 -7.78
C ILE A 74 0.25 3.28 -6.91
N LEU A 75 0.10 3.42 -5.60
CA LEU A 75 1.15 3.08 -4.63
C LEU A 75 1.15 1.59 -4.31
N ILE A 76 2.31 0.95 -4.41
CA ILE A 76 2.49 -0.46 -4.04
C ILE A 76 3.30 -0.52 -2.76
N THR A 77 2.74 -1.11 -1.70
CA THR A 77 3.42 -1.22 -0.41
C THR A 77 3.30 -2.59 0.22
N ASP A 78 4.29 -2.92 1.04
CA ASP A 78 4.34 -4.15 1.80
C ASP A 78 3.43 -4.09 3.07
N ALA A 79 3.50 -5.10 3.95
CA ALA A 79 2.63 -5.20 5.13
C ALA A 79 3.11 -4.39 6.36
N GLY A 80 4.22 -3.67 6.25
CA GLY A 80 4.66 -2.70 7.26
C GLY A 80 3.80 -1.43 7.30
N PHE A 81 3.01 -1.18 6.26
CA PHE A 81 2.10 -0.05 6.16
C PHE A 81 0.66 -0.45 6.54
N GLN A 82 0.01 0.40 7.31
CA GLN A 82 -1.29 0.10 7.94
C GLN A 82 -2.40 1.03 7.45
N SER A 83 -3.61 0.89 8.01
CA SER A 83 -4.80 1.60 7.53
C SER A 83 -4.67 3.12 7.47
N ALA A 84 -3.95 3.74 8.41
CA ALA A 84 -3.68 5.19 8.38
C ALA A 84 -2.94 5.63 7.10
N TRP A 85 -2.00 4.83 6.62
CA TRP A 85 -1.27 5.04 5.36
C TRP A 85 -2.23 4.98 4.16
N PHE A 86 -3.03 3.92 4.06
CA PHE A 86 -3.98 3.74 2.96
C PHE A 86 -5.04 4.84 2.90
N ARG A 87 -5.54 5.29 4.06
CA ARG A 87 -6.47 6.42 4.14
C ARG A 87 -5.82 7.71 3.67
N HIS A 88 -4.57 7.94 4.05
CA HIS A 88 -3.84 9.13 3.61
C HIS A 88 -3.64 9.13 2.09
N ILE A 89 -3.26 7.99 1.49
CA ILE A 89 -3.17 7.86 0.02
C ILE A 89 -4.49 8.24 -0.67
N LYS A 90 -5.61 7.71 -0.18
CA LYS A 90 -6.94 8.06 -0.72
C LYS A 90 -7.27 9.54 -0.60
N SER A 91 -6.89 10.18 0.52
CA SER A 91 -7.09 11.63 0.69
C SER A 91 -6.28 12.48 -0.30
N LEU A 92 -5.21 11.93 -0.87
CA LEU A 92 -4.42 12.54 -1.94
C LEU A 92 -4.98 12.25 -3.34
N GLY A 93 -6.12 11.55 -3.45
CA GLY A 93 -6.72 11.17 -4.73
C GLY A 93 -5.95 10.06 -5.47
N TRP A 94 -5.10 9.31 -4.77
CA TRP A 94 -4.32 8.21 -5.32
C TRP A 94 -4.93 6.86 -4.96
N ASP A 95 -4.58 5.83 -5.75
CA ASP A 95 -4.94 4.44 -5.51
C ASP A 95 -3.77 3.67 -4.88
N PHE A 96 -4.03 2.47 -4.37
CA PHE A 96 -3.00 1.63 -3.77
C PHE A 96 -3.22 0.14 -3.95
N ILE A 97 -2.12 -0.60 -3.86
CA ILE A 97 -2.05 -2.05 -3.69
C ILE A 97 -1.20 -2.30 -2.43
N GLY A 98 -1.83 -2.80 -1.38
CA GLY A 98 -1.17 -3.07 -0.11
C GLY A 98 -1.24 -4.55 0.26
N ARG A 99 -0.16 -5.10 0.79
CA ARG A 99 -0.19 -6.44 1.40
C ARG A 99 -0.74 -6.35 2.82
N ILE A 100 -1.75 -7.15 3.14
CA ILE A 100 -2.27 -7.29 4.51
C ILE A 100 -1.56 -8.48 5.18
N ARG A 101 -1.14 -8.33 6.45
CA ARG A 101 -0.55 -9.42 7.26
C ARG A 101 -1.00 -9.30 8.72
N GLY A 102 -0.87 -10.40 9.47
CA GLY A 102 -0.99 -10.40 10.93
C GLY A 102 -2.45 -10.50 11.39
N THR A 103 -2.79 -9.73 12.42
CA THR A 103 -4.10 -9.75 13.08
C THR A 103 -5.10 -8.76 12.49
N VAL A 104 -4.74 -8.09 11.39
CA VAL A 104 -5.63 -7.16 10.70
C VAL A 104 -6.86 -7.90 10.20
N GLN A 105 -8.04 -7.36 10.53
CA GLN A 105 -9.32 -7.89 10.12
C GLN A 105 -9.88 -7.10 8.94
N PHE A 106 -10.62 -7.79 8.09
CA PHE A 106 -11.40 -7.19 7.01
C PHE A 106 -12.81 -7.75 7.00
N CYS A 107 -13.75 -6.98 6.44
CA CYS A 107 -15.15 -7.37 6.28
C CYS A 107 -15.54 -7.19 4.83
N LEU A 108 -16.08 -8.23 4.20
CA LEU A 108 -16.58 -8.15 2.84
C LEU A 108 -18.00 -7.58 2.86
N LEU A 109 -18.36 -6.76 1.86
CA LEU A 109 -19.66 -6.08 1.84
C LEU A 109 -20.85 -7.05 1.70
N HIS A 110 -20.63 -8.25 1.18
CA HIS A 110 -21.66 -9.25 0.96
C HIS A 110 -21.84 -10.23 2.13
N ASP A 111 -21.14 -10.00 3.26
CA ASP A 111 -20.91 -11.03 4.28
C ASP A 111 -21.41 -10.57 5.67
N ASP A 112 -22.56 -9.87 5.72
CA ASP A 112 -23.31 -9.47 6.94
C ASP A 112 -22.44 -9.01 8.15
N GLU A 113 -21.54 -8.06 7.91
CA GLU A 113 -20.61 -7.51 8.93
C GLU A 113 -19.64 -8.52 9.57
N ARG A 114 -19.39 -9.66 8.92
CA ARG A 114 -18.42 -10.65 9.37
C ARG A 114 -16.97 -10.15 9.20
N TRP A 115 -16.31 -9.90 10.33
CA TRP A 115 -14.89 -9.53 10.37
C TRP A 115 -13.97 -10.76 10.36
N LEU A 116 -13.30 -10.97 9.24
CA LEU A 116 -12.37 -12.08 8.98
C LEU A 116 -10.92 -11.67 9.23
N LYS A 117 -10.12 -12.57 9.79
CA LYS A 117 -8.65 -12.51 9.76
C LYS A 117 -8.14 -13.21 8.50
N ILE A 118 -6.89 -12.93 8.12
CA ILE A 118 -6.22 -13.64 7.01
C ILE A 118 -6.21 -15.16 7.25
N THR A 119 -6.04 -15.59 8.50
CA THR A 119 -6.03 -17.01 8.87
C THR A 119 -7.38 -17.71 8.67
N ASP A 120 -8.47 -16.94 8.60
CA ASP A 120 -9.82 -17.47 8.46
C ASP A 120 -10.15 -17.81 7.01
N VAL A 121 -9.30 -17.39 6.06
CA VAL A 121 -9.53 -17.58 4.62
C VAL A 121 -8.48 -18.52 4.02
N ARG A 122 -8.94 -19.57 3.34
CA ARG A 122 -8.05 -20.53 2.67
C ARG A 122 -7.68 -20.04 1.29
N GLY A 123 -6.40 -19.69 1.10
CA GLY A 123 -5.89 -19.29 -0.21
C GLY A 123 -5.58 -20.47 -1.12
N LYS A 124 -5.78 -20.25 -2.43
CA LYS A 124 -5.30 -21.11 -3.52
C LYS A 124 -4.00 -20.55 -4.09
N ALA A 125 -3.33 -21.35 -4.93
CA ALA A 125 -2.14 -20.95 -5.66
C ALA A 125 -2.42 -19.80 -6.65
N SER A 126 -3.60 -19.79 -7.24
CA SER A 126 -4.07 -18.70 -8.11
C SER A 126 -4.61 -17.53 -7.27
N PRO A 127 -4.35 -16.27 -7.67
CA PRO A 127 -5.02 -15.12 -7.08
C PRO A 127 -6.54 -15.23 -7.21
N GLU A 128 -7.26 -14.99 -6.12
CA GLU A 128 -8.72 -15.04 -6.05
C GLU A 128 -9.25 -13.68 -5.59
N TYR A 129 -10.21 -13.11 -6.33
CA TYR A 129 -10.89 -11.90 -5.92
C TYR A 129 -11.99 -12.26 -4.91
N LEU A 130 -11.88 -11.74 -3.68
CA LEU A 130 -12.85 -12.01 -2.61
C LEU A 130 -14.03 -11.05 -2.66
N GLY A 131 -13.83 -9.80 -3.11
CA GLY A 131 -14.89 -8.79 -3.13
C GLY A 131 -14.42 -7.42 -2.63
N ALA A 132 -15.34 -6.45 -2.69
CA ALA A 132 -15.17 -5.16 -2.04
C ALA A 132 -15.50 -5.28 -0.54
N GLY A 133 -14.87 -4.43 0.28
CA GLY A 133 -14.99 -4.53 1.73
C GLY A 133 -14.34 -3.39 2.49
N TRP A 134 -14.24 -3.58 3.80
CA TRP A 134 -13.61 -2.69 4.76
C TRP A 134 -12.40 -3.35 5.42
N LEU A 135 -11.30 -2.61 5.50
CA LEU A 135 -10.13 -2.95 6.30
C LEU A 135 -10.22 -2.25 7.66
N VAL A 136 -9.92 -2.98 8.74
CA VAL A 136 -9.98 -2.54 10.14
C VAL A 136 -11.40 -2.29 10.64
N ARG A 137 -11.72 -2.87 11.81
CA ARG A 137 -13.03 -2.77 12.45
C ARG A 137 -13.34 -1.37 12.97
N ALA A 138 -12.37 -0.75 13.63
CA ALA A 138 -12.53 0.57 14.23
C ALA A 138 -12.84 1.63 13.17
N GLU A 139 -13.96 2.31 13.31
CA GLU A 139 -14.50 3.24 12.30
C GLU A 139 -13.54 4.37 11.96
N TYR A 140 -12.91 4.98 12.97
CA TYR A 140 -11.93 6.06 12.79
C TYR A 140 -10.69 5.64 11.98
N ALA A 141 -10.43 4.33 11.84
CA ALA A 141 -9.30 3.76 11.12
C ALA A 141 -9.73 2.93 9.92
N ARG A 142 -11.02 2.90 9.57
CA ARG A 142 -11.54 2.04 8.51
C ARG A 142 -11.12 2.54 7.12
N CYS A 143 -10.77 1.61 6.24
CA CYS A 143 -10.42 1.92 4.85
C CYS A 143 -11.14 0.96 3.90
N SER A 144 -11.89 1.47 2.92
CA SER A 144 -12.51 0.60 1.91
C SER A 144 -11.47 0.05 0.95
N GLY A 145 -11.75 -1.09 0.31
CA GLY A 145 -10.88 -1.65 -0.71
C GLY A 145 -11.46 -2.88 -1.39
N HIS A 146 -10.70 -3.39 -2.35
CA HIS A 146 -10.94 -4.65 -3.03
C HIS A 146 -9.94 -5.68 -2.51
N PHE A 147 -10.43 -6.84 -2.08
CA PHE A 147 -9.62 -7.86 -1.44
C PHE A 147 -9.29 -8.99 -2.40
N TYR A 148 -8.01 -9.32 -2.47
CA TYR A 148 -7.49 -10.42 -3.26
C TYR A 148 -6.72 -11.36 -2.34
N LEU A 149 -6.95 -12.67 -2.51
CA LEU A 149 -6.25 -13.71 -1.76
C LEU A 149 -5.29 -14.43 -2.69
N HIS A 150 -4.04 -14.54 -2.24
CA HIS A 150 -3.02 -15.30 -2.96
C HIS A 150 -2.14 -16.00 -1.94
N LYS A 151 -2.07 -17.33 -2.03
CA LYS A 151 -1.17 -18.15 -1.23
C LYS A 151 -0.10 -18.71 -2.15
N ARG A 152 1.16 -18.34 -1.90
CA ARG A 152 2.28 -18.94 -2.62
C ARG A 152 2.33 -20.43 -2.27
N GLU A 153 2.42 -21.30 -3.28
CA GLU A 153 2.73 -22.70 -3.06
C GLU A 153 4.07 -22.78 -2.33
N THR A 154 4.07 -23.42 -1.17
CA THR A 154 5.31 -23.83 -0.50
C THR A 154 5.95 -24.88 -1.39
N ARG A 155 7.02 -24.50 -2.10
CA ARG A 155 7.98 -25.46 -2.63
C ARG A 155 8.74 -26.12 -1.48
#